data_AF-A0A1B6KGI6-F1
#
_entry.id   AF-A0A1B6KGI6-F1
#
_cell.length_a   1.000
_cell.length_b   1.000
_cell.length_c   1.000
_cell.angle_alpha   90.00
_cell.angle_beta   90.00
_cell.angle_gamma   90.00
#
_symmetry.space_group_name_H-M   'P 1'
#
loop_
_entity.id
_entity.type
_entity.pdbx_description
1 polymer ?
#
loop_
_entity_poly.entity_id
_entity_poly.type
_entity_poly.pdbx_seq_one_letter_code
_entity_poly.pdbx_strand_id
1 'polypeptide(L)'
;MTLKLNLTNLMNQALATRIMNNTRSTSTIMKNRIAADPLKSDKDMKKLGRGAIDLKVTKDKKLCLLKWQDNKSVFMMSSNDGKEPVNMVKRWSKIDKKYVTVPQPNAIKAYNTNIGGGLIWQIVCSPTAHQDKGL
;
A
#
# COMPACT_ATOMS: atom_id res chain seq x y z
N MET A 1 -19.13 18.71 20.86
CA MET A 1 -18.60 19.29 19.59
C MET A 1 -17.68 18.25 18.95
N THR A 2 -18.19 17.47 18.00
CA THR A 2 -17.52 16.28 17.46
C THR A 2 -16.37 16.69 16.54
N LEU A 3 -15.12 16.49 16.98
CA LEU A 3 -13.93 16.68 16.15
C LEU A 3 -14.01 15.73 14.94
N LYS A 4 -14.39 16.30 13.81
CA LYS A 4 -14.43 15.63 12.51
C LYS A 4 -12.99 15.35 12.08
N LEU A 5 -12.51 14.11 12.23
CA LEU A 5 -11.33 13.67 11.49
C LEU A 5 -11.66 13.75 9.99
N ASN A 6 -11.18 14.80 9.33
CA ASN A 6 -11.09 14.88 7.88
C ASN A 6 -9.71 14.35 7.50
N LEU A 7 -9.60 13.32 6.66
CA LEU A 7 -8.28 12.73 6.31
C LEU A 7 -7.33 13.78 5.69
N THR A 8 -7.87 14.86 5.12
CA THR A 8 -7.11 16.03 4.67
C THR A 8 -6.35 16.74 5.81
N ASN A 9 -6.88 16.69 7.04
CA ASN A 9 -6.25 17.26 8.24
C ASN A 9 -5.25 16.29 8.89
N LEU A 10 -5.21 15.02 8.44
CA LEU A 10 -4.29 13.99 8.94
C LEU A 10 -3.01 13.87 8.10
N MET A 11 -2.87 14.71 7.07
CA MET A 11 -1.85 14.60 6.04
C MET A 11 -1.19 15.96 5.81
N ASN A 12 0.09 15.96 5.41
CA ASN A 12 0.73 17.17 4.90
C ASN A 12 -0.07 17.70 3.69
N GLN A 13 -0.63 18.91 3.82
CA GLN A 13 -1.55 19.49 2.84
C GLN A 13 -0.99 19.46 1.41
N ALA A 14 0.33 19.61 1.23
CA ALA A 14 0.99 19.55 -0.07
C ALA A 14 0.83 18.21 -0.82
N LEU A 15 0.79 17.07 -0.12
CA LEU A 15 0.63 15.74 -0.75
C LEU A 15 -0.84 15.45 -1.05
N ALA A 16 -1.74 15.89 -0.17
CA ALA A 16 -3.18 15.79 -0.40
C ALA A 16 -3.59 16.63 -1.63
N THR A 17 -3.12 17.88 -1.74
CA THR A 17 -3.42 18.78 -2.88
C THR A 17 -2.98 18.20 -4.22
N ARG A 18 -1.83 17.50 -4.27
CA ARG A 18 -1.30 16.93 -5.52
C ARG A 18 -2.10 15.73 -6.03
N ILE A 19 -2.80 15.02 -5.16
CA ILE A 19 -3.68 13.88 -5.52
C ILE A 19 -5.12 14.34 -5.80
N MET A 20 -5.56 15.44 -5.16
CA MET A 20 -6.93 15.96 -5.27
C MET A 20 -7.20 16.80 -6.53
N ASN A 21 -6.18 17.19 -7.30
CA ASN A 21 -6.32 18.02 -8.51
C ASN A 21 -6.82 17.23 -9.74
N ASN A 22 -7.99 16.61 -9.62
CA ASN A 22 -8.78 15.99 -10.72
C ASN A 22 -8.01 15.00 -11.62
N THR A 23 -6.96 14.39 -11.09
CA THR A 23 -6.14 13.40 -11.79
C THR A 23 -6.20 12.09 -11.03
N ARG A 24 -6.65 11.03 -11.70
CA ARG A 24 -6.65 9.66 -11.15
C ARG A 24 -5.21 9.30 -10.81
N SER A 25 -4.90 9.22 -9.53
CA SER A 25 -3.53 9.01 -9.08
C SER A 25 -3.49 8.02 -7.91
N THR A 26 -2.46 7.19 -7.94
CA THR A 26 -2.18 6.18 -6.92
C THR A 26 -0.70 6.28 -6.59
N SER A 27 -0.36 6.38 -5.31
CA SER A 27 1.01 6.63 -4.85
C SER A 27 1.30 5.93 -3.54
N THR A 28 2.58 5.60 -3.31
CA THR A 28 3.07 5.15 -2.01
C THR A 28 3.27 6.35 -1.09
N ILE A 29 2.85 6.24 0.17
CA ILE A 29 3.09 7.26 1.20
C ILE A 29 3.96 6.68 2.32
N MET A 30 4.90 7.46 2.82
CA MET A 30 5.69 7.07 4.00
C MET A 30 4.86 7.29 5.27
N LYS A 31 4.94 6.35 6.23
CA LYS A 31 4.18 6.38 7.50
C LYS A 31 4.37 7.70 8.26
N ASN A 32 5.59 8.24 8.29
CA ASN A 32 5.91 9.51 8.95
C ASN A 32 5.23 10.74 8.33
N ARG A 33 4.61 10.61 7.15
CA ARG A 33 3.83 11.67 6.50
C ARG A 33 2.34 11.61 6.82
N ILE A 34 1.93 10.64 7.64
CA ILE A 34 0.57 10.45 8.13
C ILE A 34 0.56 10.92 9.59
N ALA A 35 0.02 12.10 9.85
CA ALA A 35 0.12 12.77 11.15
C ALA A 35 -0.68 12.06 12.25
N ALA A 36 -1.86 11.53 11.90
CA ALA A 36 -2.58 10.59 12.75
C ALA A 36 -3.05 9.41 11.89
N ASP A 37 -2.30 8.30 11.94
CA ASP A 37 -2.59 7.09 11.18
C ASP A 37 -3.89 6.43 11.68
N PRO A 38 -4.98 6.45 10.87
CA PRO A 38 -6.26 5.87 11.28
C PRO A 38 -6.34 4.37 11.00
N LEU A 39 -5.27 3.75 10.50
CA LEU A 39 -5.21 2.34 10.14
C LEU A 39 -4.74 1.48 11.31
N LYS A 40 -4.96 0.16 11.18
CA LYS A 40 -4.46 -0.84 12.13
C LYS A 40 -2.95 -0.71 12.34
N SER A 41 -2.50 -0.95 13.57
CA SER A 41 -1.08 -0.92 13.92
C SER A 41 -0.27 -1.96 13.14
N ASP A 42 1.04 -1.77 13.01
CA ASP A 42 1.91 -2.76 12.35
C ASP A 42 1.86 -4.13 13.06
N LYS A 43 1.64 -4.12 14.38
CA LYS A 43 1.49 -5.34 15.19
C LYS A 43 0.22 -6.09 14.81
N ASP A 44 -0.90 -5.38 14.66
CA ASP A 44 -2.18 -6.00 14.32
C ASP A 44 -2.21 -6.47 12.87
N MET A 45 -1.63 -5.69 11.95
CA MET A 45 -1.48 -6.10 10.55
C MET A 45 -0.64 -7.37 10.43
N LYS A 46 0.47 -7.49 11.17
CA LYS A 46 1.29 -8.71 11.20
C LYS A 46 0.53 -9.92 11.74
N LYS A 47 -0.29 -9.74 12.78
CA LYS A 47 -1.13 -10.81 13.34
C LYS A 47 -2.18 -11.32 12.35
N LEU A 48 -2.75 -10.41 11.54
CA LEU A 48 -3.69 -10.77 10.48
C LEU A 48 -3.02 -11.52 9.32
N GLY A 49 -1.68 -11.51 9.27
CA GLY A 49 -0.90 -12.28 8.31
C GLY A 49 -0.60 -11.55 7.01
N ARG A 50 0.21 -12.21 6.18
CA ARG A 50 0.64 -11.68 4.89
C ARG A 50 -0.55 -11.61 3.93
N GLY A 51 -0.73 -10.46 3.30
CA GLY A 51 -1.88 -10.15 2.46
C GLY A 51 -3.00 -9.41 3.19
N ALA A 52 -2.89 -9.15 4.50
CA ALA A 52 -3.87 -8.35 5.21
C ALA A 52 -3.98 -6.94 4.62
N ILE A 53 -5.21 -6.45 4.49
CA ILE A 53 -5.54 -5.14 3.91
C ILE A 53 -6.36 -4.36 4.94
N ASP A 54 -5.97 -3.12 5.20
CA ASP A 54 -6.76 -2.16 5.95
C ASP A 54 -6.98 -0.91 5.09
N LEU A 55 -8.21 -0.39 5.07
CA LEU A 55 -8.61 0.68 4.17
C LEU A 55 -9.44 1.71 4.92
N LYS A 56 -9.12 2.98 4.74
CA LYS A 56 -9.93 4.12 5.15
C LYS A 56 -10.20 4.99 3.94
N VAL A 57 -11.45 5.40 3.79
CA VAL A 57 -11.90 6.25 2.69
C VAL A 57 -12.37 7.57 3.29
N THR A 58 -12.11 8.68 2.61
CA THR A 58 -12.69 9.98 2.97
C THR A 58 -14.21 9.94 2.92
N LYS A 59 -14.86 10.83 3.68
CA LYS A 59 -16.33 10.92 3.71
C LYS A 59 -16.92 11.22 2.33
N ASP A 60 -16.23 12.03 1.54
CA ASP A 60 -16.61 12.38 0.18
C ASP A 60 -16.24 11.29 -0.86
N LYS A 61 -15.65 10.18 -0.41
CA LYS A 61 -15.22 9.04 -1.23
C LYS A 61 -14.22 9.38 -2.34
N LYS A 62 -13.57 10.54 -2.27
CA LYS A 62 -12.59 10.99 -3.28
C LYS A 62 -11.19 10.46 -3.06
N LEU A 63 -10.85 10.05 -1.83
CA LEU A 63 -9.53 9.55 -1.47
C LEU A 63 -9.65 8.32 -0.59
N CYS A 64 -8.69 7.42 -0.73
CA CYS A 64 -8.48 6.34 0.20
C CYS A 64 -7.03 6.26 0.65
N LEU A 65 -6.87 5.87 1.92
CA LEU A 65 -5.62 5.47 2.53
C LEU A 65 -5.69 3.96 2.78
N LEU A 66 -4.79 3.23 2.15
CA LEU A 66 -4.73 1.77 2.18
C LEU A 66 -3.43 1.33 2.81
N LYS A 67 -3.49 0.32 3.67
CA LYS A 67 -2.33 -0.40 4.20
C LYS A 67 -2.39 -1.85 3.80
N TRP A 68 -1.30 -2.35 3.23
CA TRP A 68 -1.16 -3.74 2.82
C TRP A 68 0.02 -4.40 3.52
N GLN A 69 -0.19 -5.58 4.11
CA GLN A 69 0.84 -6.33 4.80
C GLN A 69 1.56 -7.28 3.85
N ASP A 70 2.80 -6.99 3.49
CA ASP A 70 3.70 -7.98 2.89
C ASP A 70 4.76 -8.42 3.94
N ASN A 71 6.03 -8.53 3.58
CA ASN A 71 7.12 -8.68 4.56
C ASN A 71 7.18 -7.48 5.51
N LYS A 72 6.87 -6.28 4.98
CA LYS A 72 6.64 -5.05 5.73
C LYS A 72 5.32 -4.44 5.27
N SER A 73 4.71 -3.60 6.11
CA SER A 73 3.49 -2.89 5.71
C SER A 73 3.82 -1.82 4.68
N VAL A 74 3.03 -1.75 3.61
CA VAL A 74 3.07 -0.73 2.58
C VAL A 74 1.84 0.17 2.74
N PHE A 75 2.05 1.48 2.67
CA PHE A 75 0.97 2.46 2.71
C PHE A 75 0.78 3.07 1.32
N MET A 76 -0.47 3.08 0.87
CA MET A 76 -0.88 3.61 -0.42
C MET A 76 -1.93 4.68 -0.22
N MET A 77 -1.87 5.71 -1.05
CA MET A 77 -2.93 6.69 -1.18
C MET A 77 -3.38 6.75 -2.62
N SER A 78 -4.70 6.72 -2.82
CA SER A 78 -5.29 6.75 -4.15
C SER A 78 -6.59 7.54 -4.19
N SER A 79 -6.81 8.25 -5.30
CA SER A 79 -8.08 8.89 -5.64
C SER A 79 -9.02 8.02 -6.47
N ASN A 80 -8.58 6.87 -6.96
CA ASN A 80 -9.35 6.04 -7.91
C ASN A 80 -9.32 4.54 -7.59
N ASP A 81 -8.24 4.04 -7.00
CA ASP A 81 -8.00 2.61 -6.80
C ASP A 81 -8.03 2.27 -5.32
N GLY A 82 -9.00 1.45 -4.92
CA GLY A 82 -9.15 0.98 -3.55
C GLY A 82 -8.64 -0.44 -3.34
N LYS A 83 -9.29 -1.16 -2.42
CA LYS A 83 -9.03 -2.58 -2.17
C LYS A 83 -9.45 -3.46 -3.36
N GLU A 84 -10.63 -3.22 -3.90
CA GLU A 84 -11.26 -4.11 -4.88
C GLU A 84 -10.92 -3.75 -6.34
N PRO A 85 -10.84 -4.74 -7.24
CA PRO A 85 -10.86 -6.18 -6.96
C PRO A 85 -9.59 -6.65 -6.24
N VAL A 86 -9.74 -7.52 -5.24
CA VAL A 86 -8.59 -8.23 -4.66
C VAL A 86 -8.07 -9.27 -5.66
N ASN A 87 -6.80 -9.17 -6.01
CA ASN A 87 -6.09 -10.09 -6.88
C ASN A 87 -5.22 -11.05 -6.04
N MET A 88 -4.71 -12.12 -6.65
CA MET A 88 -3.72 -12.99 -6.04
C MET A 88 -2.37 -12.78 -6.73
N VAL A 89 -1.29 -12.60 -5.96
CA VAL A 89 0.06 -12.41 -6.48
C VAL A 89 1.04 -13.37 -5.82
N LYS A 90 1.97 -13.94 -6.62
CA LYS A 90 3.06 -14.76 -6.09
C LYS A 90 4.13 -13.86 -5.47
N ARG A 91 4.54 -14.18 -4.24
CA ARG A 91 5.57 -13.45 -3.50
C ARG A 91 6.56 -14.39 -2.86
N TRP A 92 7.84 -14.03 -2.90
CA TRP A 92 8.85 -14.77 -2.16
C TRP A 92 8.65 -14.59 -0.65
N SER A 93 8.57 -15.69 0.09
CA SER A 93 8.63 -15.73 1.55
C SER A 93 10.04 -16.07 1.99
N LYS A 94 10.68 -15.17 2.73
CA LYS A 94 12.02 -15.43 3.29
C LYS A 94 11.98 -16.50 4.39
N ILE A 95 10.87 -16.54 5.14
CA ILE A 95 10.68 -17.48 6.25
C ILE A 95 10.50 -18.89 5.68
N ASP A 96 9.61 -19.03 4.68
CA ASP A 96 9.30 -20.34 4.10
C ASP A 96 10.25 -20.75 2.97
N LYS A 97 11.16 -19.85 2.55
CA LYS A 97 12.08 -20.01 1.41
C LYS A 97 11.38 -20.51 0.13
N LYS A 98 10.15 -20.03 -0.10
CA LYS A 98 9.34 -20.40 -1.27
C LYS A 98 8.44 -19.25 -1.69
N TYR A 99 7.91 -19.36 -2.91
CA TYR A 99 6.85 -18.47 -3.35
C TYR A 99 5.52 -18.84 -2.68
N VAL A 100 4.84 -17.84 -2.14
CA VAL A 100 3.50 -17.94 -1.55
C VAL A 100 2.53 -17.07 -2.32
N THR A 101 1.26 -17.47 -2.34
CA THR A 101 0.18 -16.70 -2.97
C THR A 101 -0.40 -15.76 -1.93
N VAL A 102 -0.42 -14.46 -2.24
CA VAL A 102 -0.84 -13.41 -1.31
C VAL A 102 -1.96 -12.57 -1.93
N PRO A 103 -3.05 -12.31 -1.18
CA PRO A 103 -4.06 -11.33 -1.58
C PRO A 103 -3.45 -9.95 -1.77
N GLN A 104 -3.68 -9.33 -2.93
CA GLN A 104 -3.16 -8.03 -3.33
C GLN A 104 -4.33 -7.10 -3.69
N PRO A 105 -4.44 -5.91 -3.07
CA PRO A 105 -5.49 -4.96 -3.41
C PRO A 105 -5.24 -4.30 -4.77
N ASN A 106 -6.31 -3.85 -5.42
CA ASN A 106 -6.24 -3.21 -6.73
C ASN A 106 -5.34 -1.98 -6.76
N ALA A 107 -5.35 -1.15 -5.71
CA ALA A 107 -4.45 0.01 -5.58
C ALA A 107 -2.97 -0.36 -5.76
N ILE A 108 -2.55 -1.48 -5.16
CA ILE A 108 -1.17 -1.94 -5.27
C ILE A 108 -0.90 -2.43 -6.70
N LYS A 109 -1.84 -3.18 -7.30
CA LYS A 109 -1.70 -3.66 -8.68
C LYS A 109 -1.60 -2.50 -9.67
N ALA A 110 -2.53 -1.55 -9.61
CA ALA A 110 -2.58 -0.37 -10.46
C ALA A 110 -1.29 0.46 -10.37
N TYR A 111 -0.79 0.68 -9.14
CA TYR A 111 0.49 1.34 -8.93
C TYR A 111 1.65 0.62 -9.62
N ASN A 112 1.72 -0.71 -9.49
CA ASN A 112 2.81 -1.49 -10.08
C ASN A 112 2.74 -1.53 -11.61
N THR A 113 1.54 -1.55 -12.18
CA THR A 113 1.34 -1.47 -13.63
C THR A 113 1.78 -0.11 -14.16
N ASN A 114 1.44 0.97 -13.47
CA ASN A 114 1.70 2.33 -13.94
C ASN A 114 3.17 2.78 -13.78
N ILE A 115 3.93 2.22 -12.84
CA ILE A 115 5.36 2.56 -12.63
C ILE A 115 6.31 1.70 -13.52
N GLY A 116 5.83 1.24 -14.68
CA GLY A 116 6.71 0.66 -15.70
C GLY A 116 7.16 -0.77 -15.40
N GLY A 117 6.23 -1.63 -14.97
CA GLY A 117 6.42 -3.09 -15.07
C GLY A 117 7.52 -3.66 -14.18
N GLY A 118 7.30 -3.66 -12.86
CA GLY A 118 8.00 -4.58 -11.95
C GLY A 118 9.30 -4.09 -11.30
N LEU A 119 9.89 -2.97 -11.73
CA LEU A 119 11.21 -2.55 -11.26
C LEU A 119 11.26 -2.18 -9.77
N ILE A 120 10.20 -1.56 -9.23
CA ILE A 120 10.20 -1.08 -7.83
C ILE A 120 10.07 -2.20 -6.79
N TRP A 121 9.60 -3.40 -7.18
CA TRP A 121 9.45 -4.53 -6.24
C TRP A 121 10.75 -5.26 -5.96
N GLN A 122 11.70 -5.25 -6.90
CA GLN A 122 13.03 -5.80 -6.67
C GLN A 122 13.74 -5.01 -5.55
N ILE A 123 13.59 -3.68 -5.55
CA ILE A 123 14.28 -2.77 -4.63
C ILE A 123 13.62 -2.74 -3.25
N VAL A 124 12.27 -2.72 -3.20
CA VAL A 124 11.57 -2.56 -1.92
C VAL A 124 11.45 -3.89 -1.15
N CYS A 125 11.50 -5.05 -1.82
CA CYS A 125 11.17 -6.34 -1.20
C CYS A 125 12.19 -7.48 -1.31
N SER A 126 13.30 -7.31 -2.03
CA SER A 126 14.39 -8.31 -2.05
C SER A 126 15.63 -7.79 -1.31
N PRO A 127 16.21 -8.55 -0.35
CA PRO A 127 17.64 -8.47 -0.12
C PRO A 127 18.26 -9.14 -1.35
N THR A 128 18.99 -8.37 -2.15
CA THR A 128 20.04 -8.86 -3.07
C THR A 128 19.86 -10.30 -3.55
N ALA A 129 19.08 -10.51 -4.61
CA ALA A 129 19.23 -11.72 -5.40
C ALA A 129 20.55 -11.57 -6.18
N HIS A 130 21.66 -11.95 -5.56
CA HIS A 130 22.76 -12.51 -6.32
C HIS A 130 22.18 -13.69 -7.10
N GLN A 131 22.17 -13.57 -8.42
CA GLN A 131 22.05 -14.73 -9.27
C GLN A 131 23.32 -15.56 -9.05
N ASP A 132 23.21 -16.61 -8.23
CA ASP A 132 23.96 -17.83 -8.51
C ASP A 132 23.36 -18.36 -9.81
N LYS A 133 24.04 -18.05 -10.93
CA LYS A 133 23.90 -18.82 -12.16
C LYS A 133 24.61 -20.15 -11.91
N GLY A 134 23.85 -21.14 -11.46
CA GLY A 134 24.30 -22.52 -11.32
C GLY A 134 23.37 -23.44 -12.11
N LEU A 135 23.97 -24.08 -13.12
CA LEU A 135 23.46 -24.99 -14.17
C LEU A 135 22.94 -24.29 -15.43
#